data_AF-A0A483APC3-F1
#
_entry.id   AF-A0A483APC3-F1
#
_cell.length_a   1.000
_cell.length_b   1.000
_cell.length_c   1.000
_cell.angle_alpha   90.00
_cell.angle_beta   90.00
_cell.angle_gamma   90.00
#
_symmetry.space_group_name_H-M   'P 1'
#
loop_
_entity.id
_entity.type
_entity.pdbx_description
1 polymer ?
#
loop_
_entity_poly.entity_id
_entity_poly.type
_entity_poly.pdbx_seq_one_letter_code
_entity_poly.pdbx_strand_id
1 'polypeptide(L)'
;MNTLELYHQTYIHDTGNNLTHLLHQANSSIWQQILTIHPNNNRGTETQQSTSDFDANGNLLTLDNIGDLDWHYNNTLNQLTKTDKSNTTEYYVYNYQGNRVRTVIESDHQAQNQRDYLPSLEISTNEAKQQSSTLHIGTHILSESSKDNTQNPAQTRYQLISHLQSNTLELDDQAQTFSYEHYYPYGGTALIAGKDKTKVQQKRYRYTGKERDDSSGLCYYGARYLTPWLARWISPDSAGAVDSLNLYIYVGNNPLKYTDPTGHVKVYPPNTSLPHYEIDVLSPIEGTYQNNNLFYFPESYERLENIVRTYPADKLNLLNTSTEFFIKSEDSNGGALIVKALSCPPSDTFTNIMNFSTGGLVFNANFKNIRQNRRSGLNATEVISYQYLGMTKIAGALNMLPKTMLRQSIINPSTQEAMRIYRTDKNYSRFYHNFLIESDNGRSSLRIANTFSLEVSSVELEAIGNNIRLHLKPKMPLISAEEPLPPREGMREYFALAKIRRQKNHCAIL
;
A
#
# COMPACT_ATOMS: atom_id res chain seq x y z
N MET A 1 5.90 27.32 34.33
CA MET A 1 4.72 26.53 33.91
C MET A 1 4.63 26.66 32.41
N ASN A 2 4.67 25.56 31.65
CA ASN A 2 4.35 25.61 30.23
C ASN A 2 2.83 25.76 30.14
N THR A 3 2.35 26.97 29.90
CA THR A 3 0.92 27.24 29.71
C THR A 3 0.53 26.76 28.32
N LEU A 4 -0.42 25.84 28.25
CA LEU A 4 -1.07 25.50 26.99
C LEU A 4 -1.86 26.72 26.51
N GLU A 5 -1.76 27.00 25.23
CA GLU A 5 -2.47 28.11 24.61
C GLU A 5 -3.01 27.71 23.23
N LEU A 6 -3.95 28.50 22.74
CA LEU A 6 -4.44 28.38 21.38
C LEU A 6 -3.47 29.08 20.44
N TYR A 7 -3.31 28.50 19.25
CA TYR A 7 -2.58 29.12 18.15
C TYR A 7 -3.46 29.17 16.90
N HIS A 8 -3.08 30.05 15.98
CA HIS A 8 -3.64 30.14 14.64
C HIS A 8 -2.48 30.11 13.64
N GLN A 9 -2.59 29.26 12.61
CA GLN A 9 -1.62 29.20 11.52
C GLN A 9 -2.29 29.55 10.19
N THR A 10 -1.68 30.48 9.45
CA THR A 10 -2.09 30.87 8.10
C THR A 10 -1.06 30.36 7.10
N TYR A 11 -1.52 29.63 6.08
CA TYR A 11 -0.70 29.06 5.02
C TYR A 11 -0.99 29.77 3.70
N ILE A 12 0.01 30.44 3.12
CA ILE A 12 -0.13 31.20 1.87
C ILE A 12 0.57 30.44 0.75
N HIS A 13 -0.15 30.19 -0.34
CA HIS A 13 0.34 29.44 -1.48
C HIS A 13 0.44 30.31 -2.74
N ASP A 14 1.38 30.00 -3.62
CA ASP A 14 1.42 30.56 -4.97
C ASP A 14 0.45 29.84 -5.93
N THR A 15 0.42 30.28 -7.19
CA THR A 15 -0.43 29.66 -8.24
C THR A 15 0.02 28.26 -8.66
N GLY A 16 1.25 27.87 -8.32
CA GLY A 16 1.81 26.52 -8.50
C GLY A 16 1.51 25.58 -7.32
N ASN A 17 0.70 26.02 -6.35
CA ASN A 17 0.41 25.33 -5.09
C ASN A 17 1.64 25.11 -4.19
N ASN A 18 2.69 25.92 -4.31
CA ASN A 18 3.78 25.93 -3.36
C ASN A 18 3.41 26.76 -2.14
N LEU A 19 3.64 26.24 -0.94
CA LEU A 19 3.63 27.06 0.27
C LEU A 19 4.78 28.08 0.17
N THR A 20 4.44 29.36 0.31
CA THR A 20 5.40 30.47 0.29
C THR A 20 5.56 31.11 1.65
N HIS A 21 4.48 31.15 2.45
CA HIS A 21 4.50 31.72 3.79
C HIS A 21 3.70 30.87 4.76
N LEU A 22 4.29 30.60 5.91
CA LEU A 22 3.62 30.06 7.09
C LEU A 22 3.69 31.09 8.21
N LEU A 23 2.53 31.60 8.61
CA LEU A 23 2.41 32.55 9.72
C LEU A 23 1.84 31.80 10.91
N HIS A 24 2.45 31.97 12.08
CA HIS A 24 1.98 31.44 13.34
C HIS A 24 1.69 32.57 14.32
N GLN A 25 0.55 32.50 14.97
CA GLN A 25 0.11 33.45 15.97
C GLN A 25 -0.42 32.73 17.21
N ALA A 26 0.20 32.96 18.35
CA ALA A 26 -0.26 32.56 19.67
C ALA A 26 -0.05 33.73 20.65
N ASN A 27 -0.54 33.64 21.89
CA ASN A 27 -0.33 34.73 22.85
C ASN A 27 1.14 34.83 23.27
N SER A 28 1.87 33.70 23.32
CA SER A 28 3.28 33.68 23.72
C SER A 28 4.26 34.02 22.59
N SER A 29 3.91 33.75 21.33
CA SER A 29 4.82 33.93 20.20
C SER A 29 4.09 34.21 18.90
N ILE A 30 4.72 35.05 18.08
CA ILE A 30 4.31 35.34 16.71
C ILE A 30 5.56 35.18 15.84
N TRP A 31 5.48 34.34 14.82
CA TRP A 31 6.59 34.12 13.89
C TRP A 31 6.06 33.85 12.48
N GLN A 32 6.96 34.06 11.52
CA GLN A 32 6.69 33.83 10.11
C GLN A 32 7.87 33.07 9.51
N GLN A 33 7.56 32.03 8.75
CA GLN A 33 8.51 31.28 7.94
C GLN A 33 8.22 31.55 6.47
N ILE A 34 9.26 31.85 5.71
CA ILE A 34 9.18 32.14 4.27
C ILE A 34 9.91 31.03 3.54
N LEU A 35 9.25 30.44 2.54
CA LEU A 35 9.87 29.50 1.62
C LEU A 35 10.13 30.23 0.30
N THR A 36 11.38 30.22 -0.13
CA THR A 36 11.78 30.77 -1.42
C THR A 36 11.55 29.71 -2.48
N ILE A 37 10.61 29.97 -3.39
CA ILE A 37 10.29 29.10 -4.53
C ILE A 37 11.08 29.57 -5.75
N HIS A 38 11.67 28.62 -6.46
CA HIS A 38 12.42 28.93 -7.68
C HIS A 38 11.46 29.50 -8.75
N PRO A 39 11.84 30.56 -9.50
CA PRO A 39 10.91 31.25 -10.41
C PRO A 39 10.30 30.40 -11.52
N ASN A 40 11.00 29.34 -11.94
CA ASN A 40 10.65 28.54 -13.13
C ASN A 40 10.30 27.07 -12.81
N ASN A 41 10.22 26.66 -11.54
CA ASN A 41 9.85 25.30 -11.15
C ASN A 41 9.32 25.27 -9.70
N ASN A 42 8.95 24.10 -9.18
CA ASN A 42 8.36 23.96 -7.85
C ASN A 42 9.38 23.68 -6.71
N ARG A 43 10.68 23.75 -7.01
CA ARG A 43 11.74 23.60 -6.01
C ARG A 43 11.68 24.81 -5.07
N GLY A 44 11.82 24.54 -3.78
CA GLY A 44 11.82 25.62 -2.80
C GLY A 44 12.10 25.14 -1.39
N THR A 45 12.78 26.00 -0.65
CA THR A 45 13.33 25.76 0.68
C THR A 45 13.42 27.10 1.45
N GLU A 46 13.95 27.10 2.67
CA GLU A 46 14.10 28.28 3.53
C GLU A 46 15.23 29.22 3.06
N THR A 47 16.19 28.72 2.29
CA THR A 47 17.34 29.48 1.80
C THR A 47 16.99 30.28 0.53
N GLN A 48 17.71 31.38 0.31
CA GLN A 48 17.54 32.24 -0.88
C GLN A 48 18.33 31.73 -2.10
N GLN A 49 19.09 30.62 -1.99
CA GLN A 49 20.03 30.14 -3.01
C GLN A 49 19.45 29.00 -3.86
N SER A 50 18.21 29.17 -4.33
CA SER A 50 17.38 28.13 -4.96
C SER A 50 18.02 27.31 -6.10
N THR A 51 19.07 27.81 -6.76
CA THR A 51 19.77 27.10 -7.84
C THR A 51 20.85 26.13 -7.37
N SER A 52 21.39 26.30 -6.15
CA SER A 52 22.40 25.39 -5.56
C SER A 52 21.83 24.48 -4.48
N ASP A 53 20.63 24.77 -3.98
CA ASP A 53 19.98 23.96 -2.95
C ASP A 53 19.50 22.59 -3.45
N PHE A 54 19.48 22.35 -4.76
CA PHE A 54 18.95 21.13 -5.37
C PHE A 54 19.89 20.56 -6.42
N ASP A 55 19.93 19.23 -6.53
CA ASP A 55 20.66 18.57 -7.61
C ASP A 55 19.93 18.70 -8.97
N ALA A 56 20.54 18.12 -10.02
CA ALA A 56 19.96 18.12 -11.36
C ALA A 56 18.60 17.42 -11.42
N ASN A 57 18.39 16.37 -10.61
CA ASN A 57 17.14 15.62 -10.52
C ASN A 57 16.08 16.35 -9.68
N GLY A 58 16.46 17.36 -8.91
CA GLY A 58 15.58 18.13 -8.04
C GLY A 58 15.54 17.64 -6.58
N ASN A 59 16.49 16.82 -6.15
CA ASN A 59 16.59 16.45 -4.74
C ASN A 59 17.26 17.57 -3.93
N LEU A 60 16.75 17.88 -2.74
CA LEU A 60 17.31 18.89 -1.86
C LEU A 60 18.70 18.45 -1.34
N LEU A 61 19.69 19.33 -1.46
CA LEU A 61 21.09 19.07 -1.10
C LEU A 61 21.46 19.53 0.30
N THR A 62 20.73 20.48 0.88
CA THR A 62 21.02 21.00 2.23
C THR A 62 19.72 21.24 2.97
N LEU A 63 19.66 20.76 4.21
CA LEU A 63 18.65 21.13 5.18
C LEU A 63 19.22 22.23 6.08
N ASP A 64 18.60 23.41 6.04
CA ASP A 64 19.09 24.57 6.80
C ASP A 64 19.21 24.25 8.30
N ASN A 65 20.37 24.57 8.88
CA ASN A 65 20.74 24.27 10.27
C ASN A 65 20.73 22.78 10.68
N ILE A 66 20.66 21.84 9.73
CA ILE A 66 20.65 20.39 10.01
C ILE A 66 21.86 19.70 9.38
N GLY A 67 22.07 19.86 8.06
CA GLY A 67 23.18 19.22 7.37
C GLY A 67 22.96 19.04 5.87
N ASP A 68 23.96 18.45 5.22
CA ASP A 68 23.98 18.19 3.79
C ASP A 68 23.43 16.80 3.47
N LEU A 69 22.65 16.70 2.39
CA LEU A 69 21.96 15.50 1.92
C LEU A 69 22.62 15.00 0.65
N ASP A 70 23.06 13.75 0.67
CA ASP A 70 23.54 13.06 -0.53
C ASP A 70 22.52 12.03 -0.99
N TRP A 71 22.43 11.85 -2.31
CA TRP A 71 21.39 11.05 -2.95
C TRP A 71 22.00 9.95 -3.82
N HIS A 72 21.31 8.81 -3.87
CA HIS A 72 21.57 7.82 -4.89
C HIS A 72 21.00 8.25 -6.25
N TYR A 73 21.48 7.63 -7.33
CA TYR A 73 21.07 7.94 -8.71
C TYR A 73 19.56 7.76 -8.97
N ASN A 74 18.85 7.03 -8.11
CA ASN A 74 17.42 6.76 -8.19
C ASN A 74 16.58 7.66 -7.26
N ASN A 75 17.12 8.81 -6.81
CA ASN A 75 16.45 9.77 -5.93
C ASN A 75 16.07 9.23 -4.54
N THR A 76 16.76 8.18 -4.07
CA THR A 76 16.68 7.75 -2.66
C THR A 76 17.79 8.41 -1.84
N LEU A 77 17.45 8.88 -0.64
CA LEU A 77 18.39 9.59 0.24
C LEU A 77 19.46 8.62 0.73
N ASN A 78 20.73 8.87 0.40
CA ASN A 78 21.86 8.01 0.76
C ASN A 78 22.39 8.32 2.16
N GLN A 79 22.70 9.60 2.41
CA GLN A 79 23.23 10.02 3.71
C GLN A 79 22.87 11.47 4.05
N LEU A 80 22.90 11.77 5.34
CA LEU A 80 22.86 13.11 5.92
C LEU A 80 24.17 13.36 6.66
N THR A 81 24.94 14.37 6.26
CA THR A 81 26.17 14.78 6.93
C THR A 81 25.94 16.05 7.72
N LYS A 82 26.21 16.01 9.02
CA LYS A 82 26.09 17.14 9.94
C LYS A 82 27.46 17.72 10.24
N THR A 83 27.64 19.00 9.99
CA THR A 83 28.84 19.75 10.37
C THR A 83 28.78 20.15 11.86
N ASP A 84 28.59 19.16 12.72
CA ASP A 84 28.64 19.31 14.18
C ASP A 84 30.07 19.06 14.71
N LYS A 85 30.27 19.19 16.03
CA LYS A 85 31.59 19.00 16.65
C LYS A 85 32.16 17.58 16.48
N SER A 86 31.32 16.61 16.18
CA SER A 86 31.62 15.18 16.08
C SER A 86 31.56 14.65 14.65
N ASN A 87 31.37 15.56 13.67
CA ASN A 87 31.21 15.26 12.25
C ASN A 87 30.29 14.05 11.99
N THR A 88 29.04 14.16 12.48
CA THR A 88 28.09 13.05 12.43
C THR A 88 27.57 12.80 11.02
N THR A 89 27.61 11.56 10.54
CA THR A 89 26.96 11.14 9.29
C THR A 89 25.92 10.07 9.58
N GLU A 90 24.72 10.22 9.05
CA GLU A 90 23.70 9.19 9.05
C GLU A 90 23.54 8.59 7.66
N TYR A 91 23.64 7.28 7.55
CA TYR A 91 23.47 6.50 6.33
C TYR A 91 22.10 5.82 6.31
N TYR A 92 21.48 5.79 5.14
CA TYR A 92 20.21 5.10 4.89
C TYR A 92 20.42 4.03 3.82
N VAL A 93 20.10 2.77 4.15
CA VAL A 93 20.31 1.62 3.27
C VAL A 93 18.97 1.03 2.88
N TYR A 94 18.80 0.76 1.58
CA TYR A 94 17.55 0.27 1.00
C TYR A 94 17.72 -1.10 0.34
N ASN A 95 16.65 -1.88 0.30
CA ASN A 95 16.61 -3.11 -0.50
C ASN A 95 16.37 -2.81 -1.99
N TYR A 96 16.37 -3.85 -2.83
CA TYR A 96 16.14 -3.73 -4.27
C TYR A 96 14.75 -3.18 -4.66
N GLN A 97 13.80 -3.13 -3.71
CA GLN A 97 12.45 -2.59 -3.91
C GLN A 97 12.33 -1.13 -3.44
N GLY A 98 13.40 -0.54 -2.90
CA GLY A 98 13.40 0.84 -2.40
C GLY A 98 12.95 0.99 -0.94
N ASN A 99 12.74 -0.10 -0.20
CA ASN A 99 12.38 -0.01 1.22
C ASN A 99 13.64 0.15 2.07
N ARG A 100 13.63 1.09 3.02
CA ARG A 100 14.72 1.29 3.99
C ARG A 100 14.82 0.05 4.89
N VAL A 101 15.97 -0.61 4.84
CA VAL A 101 16.27 -1.82 5.63
C VAL A 101 17.29 -1.57 6.71
N ARG A 102 18.05 -0.46 6.65
CA ARG A 102 18.97 -0.09 7.71
C ARG A 102 19.22 1.41 7.79
N THR A 103 19.45 1.91 9.00
CA THR A 103 20.11 3.20 9.24
C THR A 103 21.35 3.02 10.09
N VAL A 104 22.39 3.82 9.85
CA VAL A 104 23.63 3.82 10.63
C VAL A 104 24.02 5.27 10.92
N ILE A 105 24.24 5.60 12.18
CA ILE A 105 24.80 6.88 12.60
C ILE A 105 26.26 6.64 12.95
N GLU A 106 27.15 7.36 12.28
CA GLU A 106 28.59 7.38 12.56
C GLU A 106 29.00 8.77 13.07
N SER A 107 29.92 8.79 14.03
CA SER A 107 30.62 10.00 14.47
C SER A 107 32.11 9.69 14.50
N ASP A 108 32.94 10.60 13.98
CA ASP A 108 34.39 10.41 13.86
C ASP A 108 34.79 9.04 13.26
N HIS A 109 34.07 8.60 12.23
CA HIS A 109 34.25 7.30 11.54
C HIS A 109 34.03 6.05 12.42
N GLN A 110 33.27 6.19 13.50
CA GLN A 110 32.86 5.08 14.36
C GLN A 110 31.34 5.00 14.44
N ALA A 111 30.79 3.79 14.23
CA ALA A 111 29.36 3.52 14.33
C ALA A 111 28.86 3.71 15.77
N GLN A 112 27.98 4.70 15.94
CA GLN A 112 27.36 5.08 17.21
C GLN A 112 26.03 4.37 17.42
N ASN A 113 25.25 4.24 16.35
CA ASN A 113 23.97 3.56 16.38
C ASN A 113 23.71 2.89 15.02
N GLN A 114 23.23 1.66 15.03
CA GLN A 114 22.71 0.98 13.86
C GLN A 114 21.30 0.54 14.14
N ARG A 115 20.42 0.65 13.14
CA ARG A 115 19.10 0.03 13.17
C ARG A 115 18.85 -0.81 11.93
N ASP A 116 18.39 -2.02 12.15
CA ASP A 116 17.94 -2.96 11.14
C ASP A 116 16.42 -3.04 11.14
N TYR A 117 15.81 -2.87 9.96
CA TYR A 117 14.38 -2.95 9.75
C TYR A 117 14.03 -4.27 9.08
N LEU A 118 13.34 -5.14 9.82
CA LEU A 118 12.80 -6.42 9.37
C LEU A 118 11.26 -6.32 9.33
N PRO A 119 10.56 -7.26 8.67
CA PRO A 119 9.10 -7.33 8.74
C PRO A 119 8.63 -7.38 10.19
N SER A 120 7.87 -6.36 10.60
CA SER A 120 7.32 -6.18 11.96
C SER A 120 8.34 -6.05 13.11
N LEU A 121 9.65 -6.08 12.84
CA LEU A 121 10.69 -6.10 13.88
C LEU A 121 11.80 -5.11 13.53
N GLU A 122 12.19 -4.29 14.49
CA GLU A 122 13.41 -3.49 14.43
C GLU A 122 14.43 -3.98 15.44
N ILE A 123 15.70 -3.96 15.05
CA ILE A 123 16.82 -4.25 15.95
C ILE A 123 17.73 -3.03 15.95
N SER A 124 17.90 -2.39 17.09
CA SER A 124 18.86 -1.31 17.28
C SER A 124 20.09 -1.81 18.05
N THR A 125 21.27 -1.43 17.59
CA THR A 125 22.54 -1.72 18.25
C THR A 125 23.25 -0.39 18.52
N ASN A 126 23.62 -0.12 19.77
CA ASN A 126 24.40 1.07 20.12
C ASN A 126 25.91 0.83 20.04
N GLU A 127 26.70 1.89 20.24
CA GLU A 127 28.17 1.86 20.26
C GLU A 127 28.74 0.79 21.21
N ALA A 128 28.11 0.61 22.39
CA ALA A 128 28.46 -0.42 23.37
C ALA A 128 28.07 -1.85 22.95
N LYS A 129 27.60 -2.04 21.71
CA LYS A 129 27.09 -3.30 21.13
C LYS A 129 25.92 -3.89 21.92
N GLN A 130 25.19 -3.06 22.65
CA GLN A 130 23.95 -3.43 23.31
C GLN A 130 22.83 -3.40 22.29
N GLN A 131 21.96 -4.40 22.34
CA GLN A 131 20.87 -4.54 21.39
C GLN A 131 19.53 -4.28 22.08
N SER A 132 18.63 -3.58 21.38
CA SER A 132 17.23 -3.50 21.71
C SER A 132 16.38 -3.88 20.51
N SER A 133 15.36 -4.68 20.73
CA SER A 133 14.37 -5.07 19.73
C SER A 133 13.06 -4.33 19.96
N THR A 134 12.43 -3.91 18.86
CA THR A 134 11.11 -3.31 18.87
C THR A 134 10.22 -4.10 17.92
N LEU A 135 9.21 -4.79 18.46
CA LEU A 135 8.25 -5.60 17.73
C LEU A 135 6.94 -4.82 17.57
N HIS A 136 6.43 -4.76 16.33
CA HIS A 136 5.17 -4.13 15.96
C HIS A 136 4.06 -5.17 15.84
N ILE A 137 2.98 -4.99 16.59
CA ILE A 137 1.80 -5.87 16.61
C ILE A 137 0.52 -5.03 16.54
N GLY A 138 0.01 -4.80 15.34
CA GLY A 138 -1.13 -3.90 15.15
C GLY A 138 -0.75 -2.47 15.55
N THR A 139 -1.59 -1.85 16.36
CA THR A 139 -1.30 -0.56 17.01
C THR A 139 -0.43 -0.67 18.27
N HIS A 140 0.24 -1.80 18.49
CA HIS A 140 1.07 -2.05 19.68
C HIS A 140 2.53 -2.09 19.31
N ILE A 141 3.36 -1.46 20.13
CA ILE A 141 4.81 -1.55 20.06
C ILE A 141 5.31 -2.22 21.33
N LEU A 142 5.98 -3.36 21.19
CA LEU A 142 6.67 -4.03 22.28
C LEU A 142 8.17 -3.77 22.13
N SER A 143 8.78 -3.11 23.12
CA SER A 143 10.21 -2.86 23.15
C SER A 143 10.88 -3.70 24.23
N GLU A 144 11.94 -4.42 23.85
CA GLU A 144 12.74 -5.27 24.71
C GLU A 144 14.23 -4.94 24.53
N SER A 145 15.00 -4.89 25.62
CA SER A 145 16.44 -4.62 25.60
C SER A 145 17.26 -5.82 26.07
N SER A 146 18.24 -6.25 25.29
CA SER A 146 19.14 -7.37 25.59
C SER A 146 20.49 -6.90 26.12
N LYS A 147 20.67 -6.92 27.45
CA LYS A 147 21.77 -7.50 28.25
C LYS A 147 21.76 -6.96 29.68
N ASP A 148 21.85 -7.88 30.65
CA ASP A 148 22.29 -7.72 32.05
C ASP A 148 21.60 -6.71 32.98
N ASN A 149 20.67 -5.89 32.51
CA ASN A 149 19.79 -5.12 33.39
C ASN A 149 18.43 -5.80 33.51
N THR A 150 18.31 -6.69 34.50
CA THR A 150 17.02 -7.14 35.07
C THR A 150 16.14 -5.99 35.61
N GLN A 151 16.56 -4.73 35.43
CA GLN A 151 15.87 -3.52 35.88
C GLN A 151 14.95 -2.89 34.83
N ASN A 152 15.08 -3.22 33.54
CA ASN A 152 14.17 -2.72 32.51
C ASN A 152 13.35 -3.86 31.91
N PRO A 153 12.17 -4.17 32.47
CA PRO A 153 11.27 -5.17 31.89
C PRO A 153 10.84 -4.76 30.49
N ALA A 154 10.39 -5.75 29.71
CA ALA A 154 9.77 -5.51 28.40
C ALA A 154 8.69 -4.41 28.54
N GLN A 155 8.79 -3.39 27.70
CA GLN A 155 7.89 -2.23 27.74
C GLN A 155 6.92 -2.32 26.58
N THR A 156 5.63 -2.46 26.91
CA THR A 156 4.56 -2.38 25.92
C THR A 156 4.07 -0.95 25.81
N ARG A 157 3.91 -0.45 24.58
CA ARG A 157 3.33 0.85 24.25
C ARG A 157 2.12 0.63 23.34
N TYR A 158 0.93 0.95 23.84
CA TYR A 158 -0.32 0.94 23.07
C TYR A 158 -0.47 2.29 22.39
N GLN A 159 -0.48 2.33 21.06
CA GLN A 159 -0.60 3.57 20.31
C GLN A 159 -2.06 3.83 19.95
N LEU A 160 -2.57 4.98 20.39
CA LEU A 160 -3.88 5.48 20.00
C LEU A 160 -3.69 6.55 18.94
N ILE A 161 -4.37 6.36 17.82
CA ILE A 161 -4.16 7.15 16.61
C ILE A 161 -5.33 8.11 16.34
N SER A 162 -5.03 9.23 15.69
CA SER A 162 -6.04 10.17 15.20
C SER A 162 -6.75 9.66 13.93
N HIS A 163 -7.70 10.44 13.41
CA HIS A 163 -8.35 10.16 12.12
C HIS A 163 -7.36 10.13 10.94
N LEU A 164 -6.19 10.77 11.07
CA LEU A 164 -5.10 10.73 10.09
C LEU A 164 -4.08 9.61 10.37
N GLN A 165 -4.36 8.71 11.32
CA GLN A 165 -3.44 7.69 11.80
C GLN A 165 -2.20 8.22 12.55
N SER A 166 -2.18 9.49 12.94
CA SER A 166 -1.08 10.02 13.76
C SER A 166 -1.16 9.49 15.18
N ASN A 167 -0.06 8.99 15.73
CA ASN A 167 0.01 8.48 17.11
C ASN A 167 -0.08 9.65 18.11
N THR A 168 -1.24 9.83 18.74
CA THR A 168 -1.52 10.98 19.63
C THR A 168 -1.35 10.65 21.11
N LEU A 169 -1.53 9.39 21.50
CA LEU A 169 -1.46 8.96 22.88
C LEU A 169 -0.86 7.56 22.95
N GLU A 170 0.17 7.39 23.77
CA GLU A 170 0.72 6.08 24.11
C GLU A 170 0.32 5.72 25.53
N LEU A 171 -0.14 4.48 25.73
CA LEU A 171 -0.40 3.91 27.05
C LEU A 171 0.59 2.78 27.35
N ASP A 172 0.90 2.56 28.62
CA ASP A 172 1.61 1.36 29.06
C ASP A 172 0.67 0.15 29.24
N ASP A 173 1.23 -0.97 29.68
CA ASP A 173 0.52 -2.23 29.94
C ASP A 173 -0.51 -2.15 31.08
N GLN A 174 -0.47 -1.09 31.88
CA GLN A 174 -1.43 -0.78 32.94
C GLN A 174 -2.42 0.33 32.53
N ALA A 175 -2.50 0.61 31.23
CA ALA A 175 -3.33 1.66 30.64
C ALA A 175 -3.06 3.06 31.20
N GLN A 176 -1.86 3.31 31.74
CA GLN A 176 -1.45 4.64 32.17
C GLN A 176 -0.89 5.43 30.99
N THR A 177 -1.15 6.73 30.94
CA THR A 177 -0.57 7.63 29.94
C THR A 177 0.96 7.57 30.01
N PHE A 178 1.54 7.13 28.91
CA PHE A 178 2.98 7.05 28.67
C PHE A 178 3.49 8.33 28.01
N SER A 179 2.91 8.68 26.86
CA SER A 179 3.21 9.91 26.12
C SER A 179 1.94 10.47 25.47
N TYR A 180 1.88 11.78 25.29
CA TYR A 180 0.86 12.48 24.52
C TYR A 180 1.57 13.38 23.51
N GLU A 181 1.11 13.39 22.27
CA GLU A 181 1.64 14.24 21.21
C GLU A 181 0.52 14.83 20.35
N HIS A 182 0.61 16.14 20.11
CA HIS A 182 -0.25 16.88 19.21
C HIS A 182 0.58 17.47 18.07
N TYR A 183 0.01 17.48 16.87
CA TYR A 183 0.72 17.86 15.65
C TYR A 183 0.10 19.12 15.04
N TYR A 184 0.95 19.97 14.47
CA TYR A 184 0.55 20.94 13.44
C TYR A 184 0.03 20.21 12.20
N PRO A 185 -0.76 20.88 11.34
CA PRO A 185 -1.36 20.26 10.15
C PRO A 185 -0.40 19.43 9.30
N TYR A 186 0.83 19.90 9.07
CA TYR A 186 1.84 19.22 8.23
C TYR A 186 2.80 18.29 8.99
N GLY A 187 2.49 17.97 10.25
CA GLY A 187 3.21 16.94 11.02
C GLY A 187 4.30 17.44 11.96
N GLY A 188 4.56 18.75 12.01
CA GLY A 188 5.40 19.32 13.06
C GLY A 188 4.78 19.08 14.44
N THR A 189 5.60 18.80 15.46
CA THR A 189 5.10 18.58 16.83
C THR A 189 4.72 19.91 17.46
N ALA A 190 3.43 20.10 17.75
CA ALA A 190 2.90 21.30 18.43
C ALA A 190 2.98 21.16 19.95
N LEU A 191 2.75 19.94 20.46
CA LEU A 191 2.86 19.62 21.89
C LEU A 191 3.37 18.19 22.02
N ILE A 192 4.30 17.96 22.94
CA ILE A 192 4.66 16.61 23.38
C ILE A 192 4.83 16.60 24.90
N ALA A 193 4.24 15.61 25.56
CA ALA A 193 4.22 15.49 27.01
C ALA A 193 4.29 14.04 27.46
N GLY A 194 4.83 13.80 28.65
CA GLY A 194 4.85 12.50 29.31
C GLY A 194 5.61 12.58 30.63
N LYS A 195 5.45 11.55 31.47
CA LYS A 195 6.05 11.53 32.82
C LYS A 195 7.58 11.46 32.79
N ASP A 196 8.13 10.80 31.77
CA ASP A 196 9.57 10.57 31.61
C ASP A 196 10.03 11.08 30.24
N LYS A 197 10.80 12.18 30.24
CA LYS A 197 11.31 12.82 29.03
C LYS A 197 12.15 11.86 28.18
N THR A 198 12.95 10.99 28.80
CA THR A 198 13.84 10.08 28.07
C THR A 198 13.04 9.02 27.31
N LYS A 199 11.98 8.49 27.93
CA LYS A 199 11.07 7.54 27.32
C LYS A 199 10.21 8.15 26.21
N VAL A 200 9.75 9.39 26.41
CA VAL A 200 9.02 10.15 25.39
C VAL A 200 9.87 10.40 24.16
N GLN A 201 11.16 10.75 24.33
CA GLN A 201 12.08 10.95 23.22
C GLN A 201 12.35 9.70 22.38
N GLN A 202 12.15 8.50 22.95
CA GLN A 202 12.28 7.24 22.20
C GLN A 202 11.10 6.95 21.25
N LYS A 203 10.06 7.79 21.22
CA LYS A 203 8.92 7.64 20.32
C LYS A 203 9.34 7.94 18.88
N ARG A 204 9.17 6.97 17.97
CA ARG A 204 9.62 7.10 16.56
C ARG A 204 8.47 7.24 15.57
N TYR A 205 7.42 6.44 15.74
CA TYR A 205 6.24 6.47 14.89
C TYR A 205 5.26 7.52 15.40
N ARG A 206 5.10 8.58 14.62
CA ARG A 206 4.48 9.83 15.06
C ARG A 206 3.34 10.24 14.13
N TYR A 207 3.61 11.14 13.18
CA TYR A 207 2.62 11.71 12.28
C TYR A 207 2.24 10.71 11.18
N THR A 208 0.93 10.52 10.95
CA THR A 208 0.35 9.59 9.96
C THR A 208 0.96 8.18 9.98
N GLY A 209 1.28 7.67 11.17
CA GLY A 209 1.91 6.36 11.36
C GLY A 209 3.34 6.23 10.80
N LYS A 210 3.98 7.35 10.40
CA LYS A 210 5.34 7.34 9.85
C LYS A 210 6.40 7.57 10.89
N GLU A 211 7.54 6.99 10.61
CA GLU A 211 8.73 7.15 11.42
C GLU A 211 9.33 8.55 11.19
N ARG A 212 9.63 9.26 12.28
CA ARG A 212 10.39 10.51 12.23
C ARG A 212 11.81 10.24 12.71
N ASP A 213 12.78 10.52 11.85
CA ASP A 213 14.20 10.36 12.17
C ASP A 213 14.61 11.46 13.16
N ASP A 214 15.08 11.08 14.35
CA ASP A 214 15.40 12.05 15.42
C ASP A 214 16.61 12.95 15.06
N SER A 215 17.51 12.45 14.23
CA SER A 215 18.70 13.15 13.72
C SER A 215 18.32 14.29 12.79
N SER A 216 17.45 14.04 11.82
CA SER A 216 17.14 14.96 10.72
C SER A 216 15.81 15.67 10.92
N GLY A 217 14.92 15.12 11.73
CA GLY A 217 13.53 15.55 11.86
C GLY A 217 12.64 15.15 10.67
N LEU A 218 13.21 14.55 9.62
CA LEU A 218 12.47 14.09 8.45
C LEU A 218 11.55 12.93 8.80
N CYS A 219 10.39 12.87 8.15
CA CYS A 219 9.51 11.71 8.26
C CYS A 219 9.71 10.80 7.03
N TYR A 220 9.99 9.52 7.26
CA TYR A 220 10.19 8.52 6.19
C TYR A 220 8.86 7.90 5.76
N TYR A 221 8.53 8.03 4.46
CA TYR A 221 7.27 7.55 3.90
C TYR A 221 7.38 6.33 2.99
N GLY A 222 8.59 5.77 2.84
CA GLY A 222 8.85 4.68 1.89
C GLY A 222 9.65 5.19 0.69
N ALA A 223 8.99 5.90 -0.21
CA ALA A 223 9.63 6.42 -1.41
C ALA A 223 10.29 7.80 -1.23
N ARG A 224 9.73 8.63 -0.33
CA ARG A 224 10.18 10.01 -0.10
C ARG A 224 10.26 10.33 1.38
N TYR A 225 10.92 11.44 1.67
CA TYR A 225 11.01 12.03 2.99
C TYR A 225 10.24 13.35 3.04
N LEU A 226 9.33 13.48 4.00
CA LEU A 226 8.59 14.70 4.26
C LEU A 226 9.39 15.57 5.23
N THR A 227 9.49 16.87 4.96
CA THR A 227 9.95 17.89 5.91
C THR A 227 8.74 18.58 6.55
N PRO A 228 8.34 18.21 7.79
CA PRO A 228 7.12 18.73 8.38
C PRO A 228 7.10 20.25 8.57
N TRP A 229 8.26 20.87 8.81
CA TRP A 229 8.38 22.32 8.95
C TRP A 229 8.38 23.06 7.61
N LEU A 230 8.77 22.41 6.50
CA LEU A 230 8.64 22.99 5.16
C LEU A 230 7.29 22.67 4.50
N ALA A 231 6.51 21.76 5.09
CA ALA A 231 5.23 21.28 4.58
C ALA A 231 5.31 20.65 3.16
N ARG A 232 6.45 20.05 2.80
CA ARG A 232 6.70 19.50 1.46
C ARG A 232 7.66 18.32 1.46
N TRP A 233 7.69 17.60 0.34
CA TRP A 233 8.71 16.58 0.08
C TRP A 233 10.07 17.24 -0.21
N ILE A 234 11.17 16.57 0.17
CA ILE A 234 12.54 17.04 -0.13
C ILE A 234 13.08 16.53 -1.47
N SER A 235 12.34 15.65 -2.15
CA SER A 235 12.62 15.16 -3.49
C SER A 235 11.34 15.16 -4.32
N PRO A 236 11.44 15.31 -5.65
CA PRO A 236 10.27 15.24 -6.52
C PRO A 236 9.67 13.83 -6.48
N ASP A 237 8.37 13.74 -6.70
CA ASP A 237 7.69 12.46 -6.89
C ASP A 237 8.34 11.66 -8.03
N SER A 238 8.94 10.51 -7.71
CA SER A 238 9.53 9.63 -8.72
C SER A 238 8.48 8.91 -9.56
N ALA A 239 7.21 8.90 -9.15
CA ALA A 239 6.11 8.47 -10.00
C ALA A 239 5.76 9.52 -11.09
N GLY A 240 6.29 10.73 -10.98
CA GLY A 240 5.99 11.85 -11.86
C GLY A 240 4.69 12.56 -11.48
N ALA A 241 4.07 13.25 -12.44
CA ALA A 241 2.87 14.05 -12.22
C ALA A 241 1.58 13.19 -12.12
N VAL A 242 1.56 12.25 -11.17
CA VAL A 242 0.43 11.33 -10.93
C VAL A 242 -0.64 11.99 -10.08
N ASP A 243 -0.25 12.68 -8.99
CA ASP A 243 -1.19 13.38 -8.10
C ASP A 243 -1.32 14.88 -8.44
N SER A 244 -0.25 15.49 -8.93
CA SER A 244 -0.19 16.92 -9.25
C SER A 244 0.99 17.25 -10.18
N LEU A 245 0.90 18.36 -10.91
CA LEU A 245 2.04 18.94 -11.62
C LEU A 245 3.12 19.48 -10.65
N ASN A 246 2.75 19.72 -9.39
CA ASN A 246 3.70 20.04 -8.34
C ASN A 246 4.22 18.76 -7.69
N LEU A 247 5.44 18.34 -8.04
CA LEU A 247 6.04 17.09 -7.58
C LEU A 247 6.51 17.12 -6.10
N TYR A 248 6.47 18.26 -5.43
CA TYR A 248 6.92 18.44 -4.04
C TYR A 248 5.76 18.60 -3.05
N ILE A 249 4.52 18.69 -3.55
CA ILE A 249 3.34 18.93 -2.72
C ILE A 249 3.03 17.74 -1.81
N TYR A 250 2.81 17.99 -0.52
CA TYR A 250 2.29 16.98 0.38
C TYR A 250 0.75 16.98 0.32
N VAL A 251 0.17 15.86 -0.11
CA VAL A 251 -1.27 15.55 -0.08
C VAL A 251 -2.20 16.67 -0.57
N GLY A 252 -1.81 17.37 -1.64
CA GLY A 252 -2.60 18.44 -2.24
C GLY A 252 -2.84 19.65 -1.33
N ASN A 253 -1.92 19.95 -0.41
CA ASN A 253 -2.04 21.02 0.60
C ASN A 253 -3.26 20.88 1.53
N ASN A 254 -3.79 19.66 1.70
CA ASN A 254 -4.89 19.39 2.62
C ASN A 254 -4.57 18.23 3.58
N PRO A 255 -3.56 18.40 4.45
CA PRO A 255 -3.08 17.36 5.36
C PRO A 255 -4.02 17.09 6.53
N LEU A 256 -5.10 17.86 6.69
CA LEU A 256 -6.14 17.59 7.67
C LEU A 256 -7.16 16.56 7.19
N LYS A 257 -7.19 16.30 5.87
CA LYS A 257 -8.13 15.40 5.21
C LYS A 257 -7.46 14.15 4.66
N TYR A 258 -6.21 14.26 4.22
CA TYR A 258 -5.52 13.22 3.48
C TYR A 258 -4.20 12.81 4.13
N THR A 259 -3.75 11.60 3.81
CA THR A 259 -2.47 11.03 4.19
C THR A 259 -1.76 10.50 2.96
N ASP A 260 -0.43 10.36 3.01
CA ASP A 260 0.32 9.58 2.01
C ASP A 260 0.91 8.32 2.66
N PRO A 261 0.49 7.10 2.32
CA PRO A 261 1.05 5.89 2.92
C PRO A 261 2.38 5.43 2.33
N THR A 262 2.73 5.86 1.12
CA THR A 262 3.91 5.32 0.39
C THR A 262 4.92 6.38 -0.04
N GLY A 263 4.55 7.65 0.13
CA GLY A 263 5.26 8.77 -0.45
C GLY A 263 4.97 8.92 -1.94
N HIS A 264 3.86 8.42 -2.48
CA HIS A 264 3.48 8.59 -3.89
C HIS A 264 2.00 8.89 -4.10
N VAL A 265 1.16 8.72 -3.08
CA VAL A 265 -0.29 8.68 -3.26
C VAL A 265 -1.00 9.40 -2.13
N LYS A 266 -1.78 10.40 -2.50
CA LYS A 266 -2.73 11.03 -1.60
C LYS A 266 -3.94 10.11 -1.44
N VAL A 267 -4.24 9.70 -0.21
CA VAL A 267 -5.43 8.91 0.10
C VAL A 267 -6.23 9.52 1.24
N TYR A 268 -7.51 9.16 1.30
CA TYR A 268 -8.27 9.31 2.55
C TYR A 268 -7.75 8.28 3.56
N PRO A 269 -7.49 8.68 4.81
CA PRO A 269 -7.15 7.70 5.83
C PRO A 269 -8.34 6.73 5.99
N PRO A 270 -8.10 5.41 6.06
CA PRO A 270 -9.16 4.43 6.29
C PRO A 270 -9.87 4.76 7.60
N ASN A 271 -11.12 5.22 7.48
CA ASN A 271 -11.95 5.55 8.62
C ASN A 271 -12.42 4.24 9.24
N THR A 272 -11.83 3.83 10.36
CA THR A 272 -12.28 2.65 11.12
C THR A 272 -13.63 2.87 11.82
N SER A 273 -14.28 4.04 11.64
CA SER A 273 -15.41 4.48 12.46
C SER A 273 -16.62 5.05 11.69
N LEU A 274 -16.67 5.04 10.36
CA LEU A 274 -17.90 5.40 9.61
C LEU A 274 -18.21 4.40 8.47
N PRO A 275 -19.47 3.99 8.31
CA PRO A 275 -19.90 3.13 7.22
C PRO A 275 -20.08 3.99 5.95
N HIS A 276 -19.71 3.42 4.80
CA HIS A 276 -19.82 3.98 3.44
C HIS A 276 -18.68 4.92 3.03
N TYR A 277 -17.57 4.31 2.64
CA TYR A 277 -16.68 4.88 1.63
C TYR A 277 -17.31 4.57 0.26
N GLU A 278 -17.84 5.58 -0.43
CA GLU A 278 -18.36 5.42 -1.80
C GLU A 278 -17.18 5.45 -2.77
N ILE A 279 -16.69 4.26 -3.15
CA ILE A 279 -15.62 4.12 -4.16
C ILE A 279 -16.27 4.16 -5.53
N ASP A 280 -15.94 5.18 -6.33
CA ASP A 280 -16.13 5.08 -7.78
C ASP A 280 -15.02 4.19 -8.37
N VAL A 281 -15.34 2.90 -8.57
CA VAL A 281 -14.41 1.89 -9.10
C VAL A 281 -13.98 2.17 -10.55
N LEU A 282 -14.65 3.09 -11.25
CA LEU A 282 -14.37 3.46 -12.63
C LEU A 282 -13.64 4.81 -12.76
N SER A 283 -13.39 5.49 -11.65
CA SER A 283 -12.61 6.73 -11.61
C SER A 283 -11.10 6.42 -11.73
N PRO A 284 -10.30 7.30 -12.37
CA PRO A 284 -8.86 7.07 -12.59
C PRO A 284 -8.10 6.79 -11.29
N ILE A 285 -7.24 5.78 -11.24
CA ILE A 285 -6.51 5.42 -10.01
C ILE A 285 -5.54 6.55 -9.60
N GLU A 286 -5.62 7.00 -8.35
CA GLU A 286 -4.88 8.17 -7.81
C GLU A 286 -3.44 7.81 -7.32
N GLY A 287 -2.88 6.69 -7.78
CA GLY A 287 -1.52 6.22 -7.51
C GLY A 287 -1.21 4.96 -8.31
N THR A 288 0.06 4.61 -8.53
CA THR A 288 0.46 3.47 -9.39
C THR A 288 1.37 2.48 -8.65
N TYR A 289 0.86 1.85 -7.60
CA TYR A 289 1.48 0.68 -6.97
C TYR A 289 1.84 -0.38 -8.02
N GLN A 290 3.11 -0.76 -8.02
CA GLN A 290 3.64 -1.80 -8.89
C GLN A 290 4.29 -2.91 -8.08
N ASN A 291 4.13 -4.15 -8.55
CA ASN A 291 4.79 -5.30 -7.95
C ASN A 291 5.06 -6.36 -9.01
N ASN A 292 6.30 -6.88 -9.05
CA ASN A 292 6.71 -7.92 -9.99
C ASN A 292 5.99 -9.26 -9.81
N ASN A 293 5.25 -9.44 -8.71
CA ASN A 293 4.35 -10.57 -8.50
C ASN A 293 2.98 -10.39 -9.17
N LEU A 294 2.73 -9.25 -9.80
CA LEU A 294 1.56 -8.97 -10.65
C LEU A 294 1.96 -8.96 -12.13
N PHE A 295 0.97 -9.11 -13.01
CA PHE A 295 1.18 -8.80 -14.43
C PHE A 295 0.87 -7.34 -14.67
N TYR A 296 1.83 -6.58 -15.18
CA TYR A 296 1.53 -5.31 -15.83
C TYR A 296 0.91 -5.61 -17.20
N PHE A 297 -0.39 -5.34 -17.35
CA PHE A 297 -1.15 -5.68 -18.55
C PHE A 297 -2.24 -4.62 -18.85
N PRO A 298 -1.86 -3.43 -19.32
CA PRO A 298 -2.76 -2.29 -19.49
C PRO A 298 -3.99 -2.57 -20.33
N GLU A 299 -3.82 -3.23 -21.48
CA GLU A 299 -4.91 -3.48 -22.43
C GLU A 299 -5.97 -4.40 -21.82
N SER A 300 -5.55 -5.35 -21.00
CA SER A 300 -6.50 -6.22 -20.31
C SER A 300 -7.13 -5.55 -19.08
N TYR A 301 -6.45 -4.58 -18.47
CA TYR A 301 -7.03 -3.80 -17.39
C TYR A 301 -8.12 -2.86 -17.94
N GLU A 302 -7.84 -2.16 -19.03
CA GLU A 302 -8.80 -1.34 -19.77
C GLU A 302 -10.02 -2.17 -20.22
N ARG A 303 -9.79 -3.40 -20.70
CA ARG A 303 -10.87 -4.34 -21.01
C ARG A 303 -11.79 -4.57 -19.81
N LEU A 304 -11.22 -4.73 -18.61
CA LEU A 304 -12.00 -4.97 -17.39
C LEU A 304 -12.85 -3.75 -17.03
N GLU A 305 -12.29 -2.54 -17.16
CA GLU A 305 -13.03 -1.28 -16.98
C GLU A 305 -14.19 -1.18 -17.96
N ASN A 306 -13.96 -1.47 -19.25
CA ASN A 306 -14.99 -1.45 -20.27
C ASN A 306 -16.11 -2.45 -19.99
N ILE A 307 -15.77 -3.65 -19.49
CA ILE A 307 -16.77 -4.62 -19.06
C ILE A 307 -17.67 -4.04 -17.96
N VAL A 308 -17.09 -3.40 -16.93
CA VAL A 308 -17.88 -2.83 -15.82
C VAL A 308 -18.68 -1.61 -16.28
N ARG A 309 -18.14 -0.77 -17.18
CA ARG A 309 -18.87 0.37 -17.78
C ARG A 309 -20.13 -0.04 -18.54
N THR A 310 -20.17 -1.26 -19.08
CA THR A 310 -21.32 -1.77 -19.85
C THR A 310 -22.38 -2.46 -18.99
N TYR A 311 -22.23 -2.48 -17.66
CA TYR A 311 -23.24 -3.09 -16.79
C TYR A 311 -24.57 -2.34 -16.85
N PRO A 312 -25.70 -3.07 -16.86
CA PRO A 312 -27.01 -2.48 -16.61
C PRO A 312 -27.01 -1.65 -15.33
N ALA A 313 -27.66 -0.48 -15.37
CA ALA A 313 -27.62 0.49 -14.27
C ALA A 313 -28.12 -0.08 -12.94
N ASP A 314 -29.13 -0.96 -12.97
CA ASP A 314 -29.64 -1.66 -11.80
C ASP A 314 -28.59 -2.56 -11.15
N LYS A 315 -27.80 -3.31 -11.95
CA LYS A 315 -26.71 -4.15 -11.46
C LYS A 315 -25.55 -3.33 -10.93
N LEU A 316 -25.16 -2.26 -11.62
CA LEU A 316 -24.08 -1.39 -11.18
C LEU A 316 -24.43 -0.68 -9.87
N ASN A 317 -25.65 -0.14 -9.76
CA ASN A 317 -26.15 0.47 -8.53
C ASN A 317 -26.23 -0.54 -7.38
N LEU A 318 -26.65 -1.78 -7.66
CA LEU A 318 -26.67 -2.83 -6.65
C LEU A 318 -25.25 -3.14 -6.16
N LEU A 319 -24.25 -3.21 -7.04
CA LEU A 319 -22.86 -3.42 -6.66
C LEU A 319 -22.29 -2.24 -5.86
N ASN A 320 -22.54 -1.00 -6.29
CA ASN A 320 -22.12 0.22 -5.58
C ASN A 320 -22.67 0.27 -4.15
N THR A 321 -23.94 -0.08 -3.97
CA THR A 321 -24.62 0.03 -2.67
C THR A 321 -24.43 -1.18 -1.76
N SER A 322 -23.96 -2.32 -2.29
CA SER A 322 -23.82 -3.56 -1.52
C SER A 322 -22.39 -4.06 -1.38
N THR A 323 -21.38 -3.33 -1.88
CA THR A 323 -19.97 -3.73 -1.81
C THR A 323 -19.19 -2.88 -0.83
N GLU A 324 -18.52 -3.55 0.10
CA GLU A 324 -17.60 -2.94 1.05
C GLU A 324 -16.19 -3.46 0.82
N PHE A 325 -15.21 -2.58 1.04
CA PHE A 325 -13.80 -2.90 0.88
C PHE A 325 -13.03 -2.68 2.17
N PHE A 326 -12.07 -3.55 2.43
CA PHE A 326 -11.28 -3.56 3.65
C PHE A 326 -9.81 -3.79 3.31
N ILE A 327 -8.94 -2.87 3.71
CA ILE A 327 -7.50 -3.16 3.76
C ILE A 327 -7.27 -4.04 4.99
N LYS A 328 -6.70 -5.23 4.80
CA LYS A 328 -6.27 -6.03 5.94
C LYS A 328 -4.97 -5.42 6.46
N SER A 329 -4.97 -4.98 7.73
CA SER A 329 -3.84 -4.24 8.33
C SER A 329 -2.51 -4.96 8.09
N GLU A 330 -1.48 -4.16 7.79
CA GLU A 330 -0.13 -4.61 7.44
C GLU A 330 0.51 -5.47 8.54
N ASP A 331 0.09 -5.27 9.79
CA ASP A 331 0.67 -5.87 10.99
C ASP A 331 0.34 -7.35 11.17
N SER A 332 -0.75 -7.83 10.54
CA SER A 332 -1.18 -9.23 10.62
C SER A 332 -0.68 -10.09 9.45
N ASN A 333 -0.07 -9.47 8.43
CA ASN A 333 0.32 -10.15 7.18
C ASN A 333 1.78 -9.87 6.75
N GLY A 334 2.63 -9.40 7.68
CA GLY A 334 4.06 -9.18 7.42
C GLY A 334 4.35 -8.08 6.38
N GLY A 335 3.57 -7.00 6.37
CA GLY A 335 3.71 -5.90 5.41
C GLY A 335 3.11 -6.16 4.03
N ALA A 336 2.31 -7.22 3.87
CA ALA A 336 1.63 -7.51 2.61
C ALA A 336 0.43 -6.58 2.38
N LEU A 337 0.38 -5.91 1.22
CA LEU A 337 -0.78 -5.12 0.79
C LEU A 337 -1.91 -6.06 0.37
N ILE A 338 -2.91 -6.20 1.24
CA ILE A 338 -4.05 -7.09 1.03
C ILE A 338 -5.34 -6.31 1.13
N VAL A 339 -6.15 -6.36 0.07
CA VAL A 339 -7.47 -5.75 0.03
C VAL A 339 -8.52 -6.85 -0.06
N LYS A 340 -9.54 -6.79 0.78
CA LYS A 340 -10.70 -7.66 0.77
C LYS A 340 -11.90 -6.87 0.24
N ALA A 341 -12.68 -7.49 -0.64
CA ALA A 341 -13.96 -6.98 -1.08
C ALA A 341 -15.09 -7.92 -0.64
N LEU A 342 -16.18 -7.36 -0.13
CA LEU A 342 -17.37 -8.06 0.33
C LEU A 342 -18.60 -7.44 -0.34
N SER A 343 -19.24 -8.17 -1.26
CA SER A 343 -20.55 -7.77 -1.80
C SER A 343 -21.66 -8.59 -1.16
N CYS A 344 -22.62 -7.91 -0.52
CA CYS A 344 -23.76 -8.49 0.19
C CYS A 344 -25.11 -8.02 -0.40
N PRO A 345 -25.38 -8.25 -1.70
CA PRO A 345 -26.70 -7.96 -2.25
C PRO A 345 -27.77 -8.87 -1.61
N PRO A 346 -29.06 -8.54 -1.69
CA PRO A 346 -30.11 -9.30 -1.02
C PRO A 346 -30.01 -10.81 -1.30
N SER A 347 -29.88 -11.60 -0.23
CA SER A 347 -29.85 -13.07 -0.23
C SER A 347 -28.63 -13.77 -0.86
N ASP A 348 -27.63 -13.04 -1.36
CA ASP A 348 -26.37 -13.58 -1.89
C ASP A 348 -25.16 -12.95 -1.16
N THR A 349 -23.99 -13.59 -1.22
CA THR A 349 -22.75 -13.04 -0.62
C THR A 349 -21.53 -13.45 -1.42
N PHE A 350 -20.68 -12.48 -1.72
CA PHE A 350 -19.44 -12.67 -2.47
C PHE A 350 -18.28 -12.04 -1.72
N THR A 351 -17.25 -12.83 -1.41
CA THR A 351 -16.06 -12.36 -0.72
C THR A 351 -14.83 -12.76 -1.49
N ASN A 352 -14.07 -11.77 -1.95
CA ASN A 352 -12.80 -11.97 -2.64
C ASN A 352 -11.70 -11.16 -1.95
N ILE A 353 -10.47 -11.64 -2.03
CA ILE A 353 -9.30 -11.03 -1.38
C ILE A 353 -8.17 -10.98 -2.40
N MET A 354 -7.64 -9.79 -2.66
CA MET A 354 -6.45 -9.61 -3.48
C MET A 354 -5.24 -9.33 -2.59
N ASN A 355 -4.22 -10.19 -2.69
CA ASN A 355 -2.91 -9.93 -2.13
C ASN A 355 -2.02 -9.35 -3.24
N PHE A 356 -1.83 -8.03 -3.21
CA PHE A 356 -1.03 -7.30 -4.19
C PHE A 356 0.47 -7.57 -4.04
N SER A 357 0.92 -7.95 -2.85
CA SER A 357 2.32 -8.32 -2.61
C SER A 357 2.69 -9.67 -3.23
N THR A 358 1.78 -10.64 -3.27
CA THR A 358 2.04 -11.98 -3.83
C THR A 358 1.40 -12.22 -5.19
N GLY A 359 0.55 -11.31 -5.66
CA GLY A 359 -0.24 -11.46 -6.88
C GLY A 359 -1.31 -12.55 -6.81
N GLY A 360 -1.80 -12.85 -5.62
CA GLY A 360 -2.79 -13.90 -5.38
C GLY A 360 -4.20 -13.36 -5.21
N LEU A 361 -5.12 -13.76 -6.09
CA LEU A 361 -6.55 -13.46 -5.98
C LEU A 361 -7.30 -14.65 -5.38
N VAL A 362 -7.79 -14.50 -4.15
CA VAL A 362 -8.48 -15.55 -3.41
C VAL A 362 -9.99 -15.35 -3.49
N PHE A 363 -10.69 -16.40 -3.92
CA PHE A 363 -12.15 -16.50 -3.87
C PHE A 363 -12.55 -17.21 -2.58
N ASN A 364 -12.88 -16.41 -1.56
CA ASN A 364 -13.13 -16.90 -0.21
C ASN A 364 -14.58 -17.37 -0.03
N ALA A 365 -15.55 -16.64 -0.58
CA ALA A 365 -16.96 -17.04 -0.51
C ALA A 365 -17.72 -16.61 -1.76
N ASN A 366 -18.61 -17.48 -2.24
CA ASN A 366 -19.55 -17.21 -3.32
C ASN A 366 -20.84 -17.95 -3.01
N PHE A 367 -21.60 -17.41 -2.07
CA PHE A 367 -22.88 -17.94 -1.64
C PHE A 367 -24.00 -17.35 -2.48
N LYS A 368 -24.81 -18.21 -3.09
CA LYS A 368 -26.03 -17.83 -3.80
C LYS A 368 -27.23 -18.49 -3.17
N ASN A 369 -28.35 -17.76 -3.08
CA ASN A 369 -29.57 -18.33 -2.56
C ASN A 369 -30.01 -19.57 -3.36
N ILE A 370 -30.47 -20.59 -2.65
CA ILE A 370 -30.95 -21.84 -3.25
C ILE A 370 -32.22 -21.57 -4.08
N ARG A 371 -33.08 -20.64 -3.64
CA ARG A 371 -34.29 -20.25 -4.37
C ARG A 371 -33.94 -19.24 -5.46
N GLN A 372 -34.08 -19.63 -6.73
CA GLN A 372 -33.66 -18.82 -7.88
C GLN A 372 -34.36 -17.45 -7.94
N ASN A 373 -35.64 -17.39 -7.56
CA ASN A 373 -36.43 -16.16 -7.53
C ASN A 373 -36.02 -15.17 -6.42
N ARG A 374 -35.11 -15.55 -5.52
CA ARG A 374 -34.58 -14.68 -4.46
C ARG A 374 -33.12 -14.26 -4.71
N ARG A 375 -32.53 -14.64 -5.84
CA ARG A 375 -31.15 -14.27 -6.17
C ARG A 375 -31.06 -12.82 -6.61
N SER A 376 -29.92 -12.20 -6.35
CA SER A 376 -29.60 -10.83 -6.77
C SER A 376 -29.55 -10.62 -8.29
N GLY A 377 -29.51 -11.70 -9.09
CA GLY A 377 -29.28 -11.62 -10.54
C GLY A 377 -27.82 -11.37 -10.93
N LEU A 378 -26.94 -11.09 -9.96
CA LEU A 378 -25.51 -10.92 -10.17
C LEU A 378 -24.82 -12.29 -10.36
N ASN A 379 -23.86 -12.34 -11.27
CA ASN A 379 -23.00 -13.50 -11.47
C ASN A 379 -21.58 -13.28 -10.92
N ALA A 380 -20.86 -14.38 -10.66
CA ALA A 380 -19.55 -14.30 -10.01
C ALA A 380 -18.51 -13.53 -10.83
N THR A 381 -18.63 -13.54 -12.16
CA THR A 381 -17.77 -12.76 -13.06
C THR A 381 -18.11 -11.27 -12.95
N GLU A 382 -19.39 -10.90 -12.90
CA GLU A 382 -19.80 -9.50 -12.70
C GLU A 382 -19.26 -8.94 -11.38
N VAL A 383 -19.44 -9.70 -10.31
CA VAL A 383 -19.01 -9.28 -8.98
C VAL A 383 -17.49 -9.17 -8.89
N ILE A 384 -16.73 -10.15 -9.37
CA ILE A 384 -15.26 -10.07 -9.27
C ILE A 384 -14.68 -8.96 -10.14
N SER A 385 -15.24 -8.68 -11.32
CA SER A 385 -14.74 -7.58 -12.14
C SER A 385 -14.88 -6.24 -11.43
N TYR A 386 -16.06 -5.97 -10.86
CA TYR A 386 -16.31 -4.77 -10.06
C TYR A 386 -15.41 -4.71 -8.83
N GLN A 387 -15.37 -5.79 -8.04
CA GLN A 387 -14.56 -5.86 -6.83
C GLN A 387 -13.07 -5.74 -7.13
N TYR A 388 -12.58 -6.29 -8.24
CA TYR A 388 -11.17 -6.20 -8.59
C TYR A 388 -10.76 -4.76 -8.90
N LEU A 389 -11.57 -4.02 -9.68
CA LEU A 389 -11.33 -2.60 -9.94
C LEU A 389 -11.36 -1.76 -8.64
N GLY A 390 -12.27 -2.05 -7.71
CA GLY A 390 -12.27 -1.38 -6.41
C GLY A 390 -11.05 -1.73 -5.54
N MET A 391 -10.62 -2.99 -5.54
CA MET A 391 -9.42 -3.41 -4.81
C MET A 391 -8.15 -2.79 -5.39
N THR A 392 -8.01 -2.71 -6.71
CA THR A 392 -6.87 -2.05 -7.37
C THR A 392 -6.91 -0.54 -7.17
N LYS A 393 -8.10 0.06 -7.15
CA LYS A 393 -8.28 1.48 -6.82
C LYS A 393 -7.75 1.81 -5.43
N ILE A 394 -8.12 1.02 -4.43
CA ILE A 394 -7.63 1.20 -3.04
C ILE A 394 -6.12 0.97 -2.96
N ALA A 395 -5.62 -0.04 -3.67
CA ALA A 395 -4.20 -0.37 -3.67
C ALA A 395 -3.34 0.61 -4.49
N GLY A 396 -3.93 1.46 -5.32
CA GLY A 396 -3.19 2.20 -6.34
C GLY A 396 -2.66 1.31 -7.47
N ALA A 397 -3.16 0.09 -7.68
CA ALA A 397 -2.54 -0.89 -8.56
C ALA A 397 -3.01 -0.80 -10.03
N LEU A 398 -2.75 0.33 -10.70
CA LEU A 398 -3.15 0.56 -12.09
C LEU A 398 -2.49 -0.44 -13.05
N ASN A 399 -3.28 -0.98 -13.98
CA ASN A 399 -2.84 -1.92 -15.01
C ASN A 399 -2.27 -3.25 -14.46
N MET A 400 -2.45 -3.52 -13.18
CA MET A 400 -1.92 -4.73 -12.55
C MET A 400 -2.97 -5.82 -12.45
N LEU A 401 -2.63 -7.03 -12.88
CA LEU A 401 -3.47 -8.23 -12.85
C LEU A 401 -2.85 -9.34 -11.98
N PRO A 402 -3.67 -10.24 -11.40
CA PRO A 402 -3.16 -11.31 -10.54
C PRO A 402 -2.40 -12.35 -11.35
N LYS A 403 -1.40 -12.98 -10.72
CA LYS A 403 -0.68 -14.14 -11.29
C LYS A 403 -1.28 -15.48 -10.89
N THR A 404 -2.04 -15.51 -9.79
CA THR A 404 -2.70 -16.73 -9.33
C THR A 404 -4.13 -16.47 -8.89
N MET A 405 -4.99 -17.47 -9.05
CA MET A 405 -6.31 -17.52 -8.43
C MET A 405 -6.36 -18.68 -7.45
N LEU A 406 -6.93 -18.48 -6.27
CA LEU A 406 -7.15 -19.53 -5.28
C LEU A 406 -8.65 -19.70 -5.04
N ARG A 407 -9.16 -20.90 -5.30
CA ARG A 407 -10.52 -21.30 -4.89
C ARG A 407 -10.44 -21.95 -3.53
N GLN A 408 -11.01 -21.31 -2.51
CA GLN A 408 -10.93 -21.77 -1.13
C GLN A 408 -12.21 -22.50 -0.71
N SER A 409 -12.08 -23.48 0.19
CA SER A 409 -13.20 -24.16 0.86
C SER A 409 -14.27 -24.67 -0.11
N ILE A 410 -13.83 -25.31 -1.19
CA ILE A 410 -14.73 -25.78 -2.25
C ILE A 410 -15.67 -26.84 -1.68
N ILE A 411 -16.98 -26.67 -1.87
CA ILE A 411 -18.01 -27.65 -1.44
C ILE A 411 -18.84 -28.22 -2.60
N ASN A 412 -18.62 -27.74 -3.84
CA ASN A 412 -19.39 -28.17 -4.99
C ASN A 412 -19.12 -29.66 -5.32
N PRO A 413 -20.16 -30.50 -5.51
CA PRO A 413 -19.99 -31.94 -5.73
C PRO A 413 -19.10 -32.30 -6.93
N SER A 414 -19.26 -31.61 -8.07
CA SER A 414 -18.48 -31.91 -9.28
C SER A 414 -16.98 -31.66 -9.08
N THR A 415 -16.62 -30.61 -8.34
CA THR A 415 -15.22 -30.29 -8.04
C THR A 415 -14.65 -31.23 -6.98
N GLN A 416 -15.45 -31.57 -5.95
CA GLN A 416 -15.07 -32.55 -4.92
C GLN A 416 -14.76 -33.92 -5.54
N GLU A 417 -15.55 -34.35 -6.52
CA GLU A 417 -15.30 -35.60 -7.22
C GLU A 417 -14.01 -35.57 -8.03
N ALA A 418 -13.75 -34.48 -8.77
CA ALA A 418 -12.47 -34.31 -9.49
C ALA A 418 -11.26 -34.38 -8.54
N MET A 419 -11.36 -33.77 -7.35
CA MET A 419 -10.32 -33.83 -6.32
C MET A 419 -10.14 -35.23 -5.75
N ARG A 420 -11.24 -35.95 -5.46
CA ARG A 420 -11.22 -37.33 -4.95
C ARG A 420 -10.56 -38.29 -5.92
N ILE A 421 -10.91 -38.18 -7.21
CA ILE A 421 -10.29 -38.95 -8.30
C ILE A 421 -8.78 -38.69 -8.33
N TYR A 422 -8.37 -37.42 -8.35
CA TYR A 422 -6.95 -37.06 -8.39
C TYR A 422 -6.16 -37.51 -7.17
N ARG A 423 -6.76 -37.41 -5.97
CA ARG A 423 -6.13 -37.89 -4.72
C ARG A 423 -5.81 -39.39 -4.79
N THR A 424 -6.61 -40.15 -5.52
CA THR A 424 -6.49 -41.61 -5.67
C THR A 424 -5.48 -42.00 -6.74
N ASP A 425 -5.57 -41.43 -7.94
CA ASP A 425 -4.80 -41.87 -9.11
C ASP A 425 -3.51 -41.07 -9.36
N LYS A 426 -3.38 -39.88 -8.76
CA LYS A 426 -2.33 -38.89 -9.02
C LYS A 426 -2.14 -38.53 -10.50
N ASN A 427 -3.17 -38.70 -11.33
CA ASN A 427 -3.12 -38.39 -12.77
C ASN A 427 -3.45 -36.91 -13.01
N TYR A 428 -2.40 -36.11 -13.18
CA TYR A 428 -2.52 -34.67 -13.38
C TYR A 428 -3.32 -34.28 -14.63
N SER A 429 -3.14 -34.97 -15.76
CA SER A 429 -3.85 -34.63 -17.01
C SER A 429 -5.36 -34.85 -16.86
N ARG A 430 -5.75 -35.95 -16.20
CA ARG A 430 -7.15 -36.24 -15.87
C ARG A 430 -7.71 -35.22 -14.88
N PHE A 431 -6.95 -34.86 -13.85
CA PHE A 431 -7.36 -33.83 -12.90
C PHE A 431 -7.59 -32.49 -13.56
N TYR A 432 -6.65 -32.03 -14.39
CA TYR A 432 -6.74 -30.78 -15.13
C TYR A 432 -8.02 -30.75 -15.98
N HIS A 433 -8.31 -31.84 -16.70
CA HIS A 433 -9.53 -31.96 -17.48
C HIS A 433 -10.79 -31.95 -16.61
N ASN A 434 -10.90 -32.86 -15.64
CA ASN A 434 -12.07 -33.00 -14.78
C ASN A 434 -12.36 -31.71 -14.01
N PHE A 435 -11.33 -31.04 -13.51
CA PHE A 435 -11.50 -29.77 -12.83
C PHE A 435 -11.94 -28.67 -13.80
N LEU A 436 -11.10 -28.27 -14.76
CA LEU A 436 -11.36 -27.07 -15.56
C LEU A 436 -12.55 -27.19 -16.51
N ILE A 437 -12.77 -28.39 -17.06
CA ILE A 437 -13.76 -28.60 -18.11
C ILE A 437 -15.07 -29.13 -17.56
N GLU A 438 -15.01 -30.05 -16.59
CA GLU A 438 -16.21 -30.77 -16.14
C GLU A 438 -16.80 -30.20 -14.85
N SER A 439 -15.99 -29.56 -14.01
CA SER A 439 -16.47 -29.02 -12.74
C SER A 439 -16.99 -27.59 -12.82
N ASP A 440 -17.95 -27.25 -11.96
CA ASP A 440 -18.54 -25.90 -11.90
C ASP A 440 -17.51 -24.82 -11.54
N ASN A 441 -16.65 -25.09 -10.54
CA ASN A 441 -15.62 -24.13 -10.14
C ASN A 441 -14.55 -23.94 -11.22
N GLY A 442 -14.15 -25.00 -11.91
CA GLY A 442 -13.17 -24.90 -12.99
C GLY A 442 -13.71 -24.09 -14.16
N ARG A 443 -14.94 -24.37 -14.62
CA ARG A 443 -15.60 -23.58 -15.66
C ARG A 443 -15.77 -22.11 -15.26
N SER A 444 -16.17 -21.85 -14.02
CA SER A 444 -16.24 -20.47 -13.51
C SER A 444 -14.87 -19.79 -13.46
N SER A 445 -13.80 -20.52 -13.12
CA SER A 445 -12.45 -19.96 -13.05
C SER A 445 -11.88 -19.66 -14.43
N LEU A 446 -12.13 -20.53 -15.41
CA LEU A 446 -11.80 -20.27 -16.81
C LEU A 446 -12.50 -19.02 -17.35
N ARG A 447 -13.79 -18.83 -17.01
CA ARG A 447 -14.52 -17.61 -17.41
C ARG A 447 -13.90 -16.35 -16.83
N ILE A 448 -13.56 -16.37 -15.53
CA ILE A 448 -12.94 -15.23 -14.86
C ILE A 448 -11.52 -14.96 -15.41
N ALA A 449 -10.70 -15.99 -15.61
CA ALA A 449 -9.40 -15.83 -16.25
C ALA A 449 -9.55 -15.16 -17.62
N ASN A 450 -10.51 -15.62 -18.42
CA ASN A 450 -10.79 -15.07 -19.74
C ASN A 450 -11.26 -13.59 -19.68
N THR A 451 -12.09 -13.23 -18.70
CA THR A 451 -12.48 -11.83 -18.44
C THR A 451 -11.27 -10.93 -18.17
N PHE A 452 -10.24 -11.47 -17.54
CA PHE A 452 -8.98 -10.80 -17.24
C PHE A 452 -7.95 -10.95 -18.37
N SER A 453 -8.36 -11.45 -19.55
CA SER A 453 -7.44 -11.82 -20.66
C SER A 453 -6.25 -12.67 -20.22
N LEU A 454 -6.46 -13.53 -19.22
CA LEU A 454 -5.48 -14.50 -18.73
C LEU A 454 -5.90 -15.90 -19.15
N GLU A 455 -4.92 -16.80 -19.25
CA GLU A 455 -5.14 -18.23 -19.41
C GLU A 455 -4.56 -19.00 -18.22
N VAL A 456 -5.21 -20.11 -17.87
CA VAL A 456 -4.76 -21.01 -16.82
C VAL A 456 -3.61 -21.86 -17.38
N SER A 457 -2.42 -21.70 -16.82
CA SER A 457 -1.22 -22.44 -17.23
C SER A 457 -1.10 -23.79 -16.52
N SER A 458 -1.50 -23.85 -15.25
CA SER A 458 -1.51 -25.05 -14.43
C SER A 458 -2.48 -24.93 -13.26
N VAL A 459 -2.82 -26.07 -12.67
CA VAL A 459 -3.74 -26.16 -11.54
C VAL A 459 -3.12 -27.02 -10.45
N GLU A 460 -3.11 -26.55 -9.22
CA GLU A 460 -2.55 -27.25 -8.07
C GLU A 460 -3.64 -27.50 -7.01
N LEU A 461 -3.71 -28.74 -6.53
CA LEU A 461 -4.52 -29.09 -5.36
C LEU A 461 -3.69 -28.84 -4.11
N GLU A 462 -4.13 -27.94 -3.23
CA GLU A 462 -3.38 -27.66 -2.00
C GLU A 462 -3.43 -28.85 -1.03
N ALA A 463 -2.35 -29.04 -0.27
CA ALA A 463 -2.19 -30.16 0.65
C ALA A 463 -3.20 -30.15 1.81
N ILE A 464 -3.66 -28.97 2.22
CA ILE A 464 -4.57 -28.78 3.36
C ILE A 464 -5.89 -28.15 2.86
N GLY A 465 -7.00 -28.74 3.28
CA GLY A 465 -8.34 -28.26 2.95
C GLY A 465 -8.81 -28.68 1.56
N ASN A 466 -9.89 -28.02 1.11
CA ASN A 466 -10.48 -28.24 -0.20
C ASN A 466 -10.22 -27.04 -1.11
N ASN A 467 -8.94 -26.75 -1.33
CA ASN A 467 -8.51 -25.59 -2.07
C ASN A 467 -7.83 -25.99 -3.38
N ILE A 468 -8.08 -25.21 -4.43
CA ILE A 468 -7.42 -25.39 -5.72
C ILE A 468 -6.84 -24.05 -6.16
N ARG A 469 -5.52 -24.04 -6.42
CA ARG A 469 -4.79 -22.90 -6.95
C ARG A 469 -4.66 -23.02 -8.46
N LEU A 470 -4.86 -21.92 -9.16
CA LEU A 470 -4.67 -21.80 -10.60
C LEU A 470 -3.55 -20.81 -10.85
N HIS A 471 -2.54 -21.24 -11.61
CA HIS A 471 -1.50 -20.34 -12.09
C HIS A 471 -1.92 -19.75 -13.43
N LEU A 472 -1.66 -18.47 -13.61
CA LEU A 472 -2.12 -17.71 -14.75
C LEU A 472 -0.94 -17.25 -15.59
N LYS A 473 -1.22 -16.96 -16.85
CA LYS A 473 -0.32 -16.23 -17.74
C LYS A 473 -1.13 -15.33 -18.69
N PRO A 474 -0.54 -14.24 -19.20
CA PRO A 474 -1.18 -13.41 -20.21
C PRO A 474 -1.62 -14.25 -21.41
N LYS A 475 -2.88 -14.10 -21.84
CA LYS A 475 -3.40 -14.77 -23.03
C LYS A 475 -3.14 -13.86 -24.24
N MET A 476 -2.46 -14.41 -25.25
CA MET A 476 -2.10 -13.69 -26.49
C MET A 476 -2.63 -14.46 -27.72
N PRO A 477 -3.13 -13.76 -28.77
CA PRO A 477 -3.31 -12.31 -28.85
C PRO A 477 -4.43 -11.82 -27.92
N LEU A 478 -4.39 -10.51 -27.62
CA LEU A 478 -5.40 -9.84 -26.81
C LEU A 478 -6.82 -10.13 -27.30
N ILE A 479 -7.72 -10.37 -26.36
CA ILE A 479 -9.15 -10.56 -26.61
C ILE A 479 -9.76 -9.16 -26.68
N SER A 480 -10.42 -8.84 -27.79
CA SER A 480 -11.05 -7.52 -27.97
C SER A 480 -12.04 -7.25 -26.83
N ALA A 481 -12.14 -5.98 -26.42
CA ALA A 481 -13.15 -5.54 -25.47
C ALA A 481 -14.59 -5.89 -25.92
N GLU A 482 -14.80 -5.90 -27.24
CA GLU A 482 -16.08 -6.20 -27.90
C GLU A 482 -16.38 -7.69 -27.99
N GLU A 483 -15.41 -8.58 -27.74
CA GLU A 483 -15.64 -10.01 -27.81
C GLU A 483 -16.46 -10.46 -26.59
N PRO A 484 -17.66 -11.07 -26.81
CA PRO A 484 -18.54 -11.44 -25.71
C PRO A 484 -17.91 -12.54 -24.86
N LEU A 485 -18.18 -12.51 -23.54
CA LEU A 485 -17.78 -13.60 -22.66
C LEU A 485 -18.40 -14.91 -23.15
N PRO A 486 -17.65 -16.03 -23.14
CA PRO A 486 -18.17 -17.30 -23.63
C PRO A 486 -19.44 -17.68 -22.85
N PRO A 487 -20.48 -18.17 -23.54
CA PRO A 487 -21.72 -18.58 -22.90
C PRO A 487 -21.45 -19.69 -21.87
N ARG A 488 -22.32 -19.79 -20.87
CA ARG A 488 -22.19 -20.79 -19.79
C ARG A 488 -22.25 -22.22 -20.35
N GLU A 489 -23.01 -22.40 -21.43
CA GLU A 489 -23.07 -23.59 -22.26
C GLU A 489 -22.06 -23.46 -23.42
N GLY A 490 -21.32 -24.52 -23.76
CA GLY A 490 -20.36 -24.48 -24.87
C GLY A 490 -18.89 -24.16 -24.51
N MET A 491 -18.55 -23.98 -23.21
CA MET A 491 -17.15 -23.82 -22.78
C MET A 491 -16.23 -24.97 -23.24
N ARG A 492 -16.76 -26.20 -23.41
CA ARG A 492 -16.02 -27.34 -23.99
C ARG A 492 -15.51 -27.02 -25.41
N GLU A 493 -16.34 -26.40 -26.25
CA GLU A 493 -16.02 -26.10 -27.65
C GLU A 493 -15.11 -24.87 -27.78
N TYR A 494 -15.36 -23.83 -26.97
CA TYR A 494 -14.56 -22.59 -26.99
C TYR A 494 -13.07 -22.84 -26.66
N PHE A 495 -12.77 -23.76 -25.73
CA PHE A 495 -11.40 -24.15 -25.41
C PHE A 495 -10.86 -25.31 -26.26
N ALA A 496 -11.71 -26.11 -26.92
CA ALA A 496 -11.29 -27.12 -27.88
C ALA A 496 -10.83 -26.52 -29.21
N LEU A 497 -11.46 -25.42 -29.66
CA LEU A 497 -11.09 -24.70 -30.90
C LEU A 497 -9.66 -24.15 -30.86
N ALA A 498 -9.12 -23.83 -29.69
CA ALA A 498 -7.74 -23.38 -29.53
C ALA A 498 -6.69 -24.45 -29.89
N LYS A 499 -7.03 -25.75 -29.87
CA LYS A 499 -6.13 -26.83 -30.32
C LYS A 499 -6.06 -26.96 -31.85
N ILE A 500 -7.02 -26.45 -32.61
CA ILE A 500 -7.12 -26.67 -34.07
C ILE A 500 -6.27 -25.66 -34.87
N ARG A 501 -5.79 -24.56 -34.27
CA ARG A 501 -4.89 -23.59 -34.94
C ARG A 501 -3.39 -23.94 -34.91
N ARG A 502 -2.98 -25.07 -34.33
CA ARG A 502 -1.59 -25.58 -34.38
C ARG A 502 -1.48 -26.90 -35.13
N GLN A 503 -1.71 -26.88 -36.45
CA GLN A 503 -1.05 -27.75 -37.44
C GLN A 503 -1.67 -27.50 -38.83
N LYS A 504 -1.04 -26.61 -39.62
CA LYS A 504 -1.02 -26.68 -41.09
C LYS A 504 0.06 -25.73 -41.64
N ASN A 505 1.29 -25.88 -41.17
CA ASN A 505 2.46 -25.55 -41.98
C ASN A 505 2.99 -26.87 -42.51
N HIS A 506 2.42 -27.33 -43.63
CA HIS A 506 3.11 -28.29 -44.47
C HIS A 506 4.19 -27.53 -45.23
N CYS A 507 5.44 -27.91 -44.94
CA CYS A 507 6.58 -27.69 -45.80
C CYS A 507 6.22 -28.24 -47.20
N ALA A 508 6.15 -27.36 -48.19
CA ALA A 508 6.27 -27.76 -49.59
C ALA A 508 7.69 -27.40 -50.02
N ILE A 509 8.52 -28.43 -50.13
CA ILE A 509 9.74 -28.39 -50.94
C ILE A 509 9.26 -28.47 -52.39
N LEU A 510 9.58 -27.46 -53.19
CA LEU A 510 10.07 -27.57 -54.56
C LEU A 510 10.83 -26.28 -54.91
#